data_AF-A0A959VX53-F1
#
_entry.id   AF-A0A959VX53-F1
#
_cell.length_a   1.000
_cell.length_b   1.000
_cell.length_c   1.000
_cell.angle_alpha   90.00
_cell.angle_beta   90.00
_cell.angle_gamma   90.00
#
_symmetry.space_group_name_H-M   'P 1'
#
loop_
_entity.id
_entity.type
_entity.pdbx_description
1 polymer ?
#
loop_
_entity_poly.entity_id
_entity_poly.type
_entity_poly.pdbx_seq_one_letter_code
_entity_poly.pdbx_strand_id
1 'polypeptide(L)'
;MPAVIVRIGEWLPRGWGDLFLQLLLYVIADTGYELARGMADGRANLAFANGERIIDVEQSLGLFFEPGMQSSILNMQWMVDAANTVYLNSQFTVALSFLIWMYLFRNDHYYFFRNMLFV
;
A
#
# COMPACT_ATOMS: atom_id res chain seq x y z
N MET A 1 -6.97 -29.91 -21.52
CA MET A 1 -6.71 -28.59 -20.88
C MET A 1 -5.49 -27.96 -21.57
N PRO A 2 -5.44 -26.63 -21.76
CA PRO A 2 -4.34 -26.00 -22.49
C PRO A 2 -3.01 -26.24 -21.77
N ALA A 3 -1.96 -26.62 -22.51
CA ALA A 3 -0.63 -26.97 -21.97
C ALA A 3 0.00 -25.87 -21.08
N VAL A 4 -0.38 -24.61 -21.31
CA VAL A 4 0.05 -23.45 -20.54
C VAL A 4 -0.47 -23.49 -19.09
N ILE A 5 -1.72 -23.91 -18.87
CA ILE A 5 -2.33 -23.97 -17.52
C ILE A 5 -1.66 -25.03 -16.65
N VAL A 6 -1.28 -26.16 -17.25
CA VAL A 6 -0.58 -27.23 -16.52
C VAL A 6 0.80 -26.74 -16.10
N ARG A 7 1.56 -26.11 -17.01
CA ARG A 7 2.90 -25.59 -16.74
C ARG A 7 2.93 -24.47 -15.68
N ILE A 8 1.91 -23.61 -15.66
CA ILE A 8 1.74 -22.61 -14.59
C ILE A 8 1.35 -23.29 -13.27
N GLY A 9 0.48 -24.31 -13.34
CA GLY A 9 0.07 -25.08 -12.17
C GLY A 9 1.21 -25.75 -11.42
N GLU A 10 2.26 -26.19 -12.13
CA GLU A 10 3.47 -26.77 -11.53
C GLU A 10 4.26 -25.76 -10.68
N TRP A 11 4.10 -24.45 -10.94
CA TRP A 11 4.77 -23.39 -10.20
C TRP A 11 3.95 -22.91 -9.00
N LEU A 12 2.70 -23.38 -8.86
CA LEU A 12 1.83 -23.03 -7.74
C LEU A 12 2.07 -24.00 -6.58
N PRO A 13 2.60 -23.53 -5.44
CA PRO A 13 3.02 -24.43 -4.37
C PRO A 13 1.87 -25.25 -3.75
N ARG A 14 0.64 -24.71 -3.78
CA ARG A 14 -0.57 -25.37 -3.27
C ARG A 14 -1.68 -25.51 -4.33
N GLY A 15 -1.31 -25.36 -5.60
CA GLY A 15 -2.23 -25.45 -6.74
C GLY A 15 -3.17 -24.25 -6.92
N TRP A 16 -4.09 -24.40 -7.88
CA TRP A 16 -4.99 -23.32 -8.33
C TRP A 16 -6.03 -22.88 -7.31
N GLY A 17 -6.47 -23.79 -6.43
CA GLY A 17 -7.46 -23.47 -5.38
C GLY A 17 -6.93 -22.48 -4.35
N ASP A 18 -5.67 -22.65 -3.91
CA ASP A 18 -5.05 -21.70 -2.98
C ASP A 18 -4.86 -20.34 -3.65
N LEU A 19 -4.36 -20.28 -4.90
CA LEU A 19 -4.22 -19.02 -5.64
C LEU A 19 -5.53 -18.25 -5.72
N PHE A 20 -6.63 -18.93 -6.08
CA PHE A 20 -7.95 -18.30 -6.13
C PHE A 20 -8.38 -17.77 -4.77
N LEU A 21 -8.18 -18.54 -3.70
CA LEU A 21 -8.47 -18.11 -2.33
C LEU A 21 -7.64 -16.86 -1.95
N GLN A 22 -6.34 -16.83 -2.25
CA GLN A 22 -5.51 -15.65 -1.97
C GLN A 22 -6.05 -14.42 -2.69
N LEU A 23 -6.31 -14.52 -3.99
CA LEU A 23 -6.85 -13.41 -4.78
C LEU A 23 -8.20 -12.93 -4.24
N LEU A 24 -9.08 -13.87 -3.87
CA LEU A 24 -10.37 -13.54 -3.27
C LEU A 24 -10.21 -12.77 -1.95
N LEU A 25 -9.25 -13.16 -1.10
CA LEU A 25 -8.97 -12.45 0.14
C LEU A 25 -8.53 -11.00 -0.11
N TYR A 26 -7.65 -10.76 -1.10
CA TYR A 26 -7.26 -9.39 -1.47
C TYR A 26 -8.45 -8.58 -1.98
N VAL A 27 -9.30 -9.15 -2.84
CA VAL A 27 -10.49 -8.46 -3.35
C VAL A 27 -11.45 -8.09 -2.21
N ILE A 28 -11.67 -9.01 -1.26
CA ILE A 28 -12.53 -8.74 -0.09
C ILE A 28 -11.95 -7.64 0.78
N ALA A 29 -10.65 -7.68 1.05
CA ALA A 29 -9.97 -6.67 1.86
C ALA A 29 -10.01 -5.29 1.18
N ASP A 30 -9.68 -5.23 -0.11
CA ASP A 30 -9.68 -4.01 -0.91
C ASP A 30 -11.08 -3.40 -1.01
N THR A 31 -12.09 -4.21 -1.32
CA THR A 31 -13.50 -3.76 -1.34
C THR A 31 -13.93 -3.25 0.04
N GLY A 32 -13.54 -3.93 1.11
CA GLY A 32 -13.82 -3.50 2.48
C GLY A 32 -13.19 -2.13 2.80
N TYR A 33 -11.93 -1.93 2.39
CA TYR A 33 -11.25 -0.65 2.50
C TYR A 33 -11.93 0.44 1.67
N GLU A 34 -12.27 0.18 0.41
CA GLU A 34 -12.94 1.14 -0.47
C GLU A 34 -14.31 1.54 0.07
N LEU A 35 -15.09 0.60 0.62
CA LEU A 35 -16.36 0.90 1.28
C LEU A 35 -16.16 1.77 2.52
N ALA A 36 -15.20 1.43 3.38
CA ALA A 36 -14.88 2.23 4.56
C ALA A 36 -14.43 3.64 4.20
N ARG A 37 -13.59 3.76 3.16
CA ARG A 37 -13.14 5.03 2.60
C ARG A 37 -14.32 5.84 2.05
N GLY A 38 -15.17 5.22 1.24
CA GLY A 38 -16.36 5.88 0.68
C GLY A 38 -17.35 6.35 1.76
N MET A 39 -17.42 5.67 2.91
CA MET A 39 -18.19 6.14 4.07
C MET A 39 -17.55 7.34 4.79
N ALA A 40 -16.22 7.45 4.74
CA ALA A 40 -15.48 8.58 5.29
C ALA A 40 -15.45 9.79 4.33
N ASP A 41 -15.67 9.57 3.03
CA ASP A 41 -15.73 10.62 2.02
C ASP A 41 -16.80 11.67 2.35
N GLY A 42 -16.52 12.93 1.94
CA GLY A 42 -17.39 14.08 2.23
C GLY A 42 -17.09 14.80 3.56
N ARG A 43 -16.17 14.28 4.40
CA ARG A 43 -15.74 14.94 5.65
C ARG A 43 -14.47 15.79 5.51
N ALA A 44 -14.14 16.23 4.30
CA ALA A 44 -12.91 16.97 4.02
C ALA A 44 -12.76 18.23 4.91
N ASN A 45 -13.80 19.05 5.03
CA ASN A 45 -13.76 20.26 5.85
C ASN A 45 -13.46 19.97 7.33
N LEU A 46 -14.04 18.90 7.88
CA LEU A 46 -13.77 18.47 9.26
C LEU A 46 -12.33 17.95 9.40
N ALA A 47 -11.83 17.22 8.40
CA ALA A 47 -10.45 16.74 8.37
C ALA A 47 -9.45 17.90 8.34
N PHE A 48 -9.67 18.92 7.51
CA PHE A 48 -8.85 20.13 7.48
C PHE A 48 -8.88 20.88 8.81
N ALA A 49 -10.07 21.10 9.40
CA ALA A 49 -10.19 21.77 10.69
C ALA A 49 -9.47 21.00 11.82
N ASN A 50 -9.47 19.67 11.79
CA ASN A 50 -8.68 18.86 12.71
C ASN A 50 -7.18 18.95 12.42
N GLY A 51 -6.77 19.00 11.15
CA GLY A 51 -5.39 19.23 10.74
C GLY A 51 -4.85 20.56 11.23
N GLU A 52 -5.61 21.65 11.07
CA GLU A 52 -5.25 22.97 11.59
C GLU A 52 -5.03 22.95 13.10
N ARG A 53 -5.87 22.25 13.87
CA ARG A 53 -5.67 22.09 15.32
C ARG A 53 -4.39 21.33 15.66
N ILE A 54 -4.01 20.32 14.86
CA ILE A 54 -2.75 19.60 15.04
C ILE A 54 -1.58 20.55 14.78
N ILE A 55 -1.65 21.32 13.70
CA ILE A 55 -0.64 22.34 13.37
C ILE A 55 -0.48 23.36 14.51
N ASP A 56 -1.58 23.85 15.07
CA ASP A 56 -1.54 24.79 16.21
C ASP A 56 -0.82 24.17 17.42
N VAL A 57 -1.07 22.90 17.71
CA VAL A 57 -0.38 22.16 18.78
C VAL A 57 1.11 22.03 18.46
N GLU A 58 1.47 21.62 17.25
CA GLU A 58 2.87 21.48 16.82
C GLU A 58 3.62 22.82 16.88
N GLN A 59 2.97 23.91 16.48
CA GLN A 59 3.53 25.26 16.59
C GLN A 59 3.74 25.68 18.05
N SER A 60 2.76 25.39 18.93
CA SER A 60 2.87 25.70 20.37
C SER A 60 4.00 24.94 21.06
N LEU A 61 4.35 23.74 20.55
CA LEU A 61 5.43 22.90 21.04
C LEU A 61 6.76 23.15 20.32
N GLY A 62 6.79 23.99 19.28
CA GLY A 62 7.97 24.20 18.45
C GLY A 62 8.38 23.01 17.58
N LEU A 63 7.44 22.08 17.31
CA LEU A 63 7.66 20.87 16.52
C LEU A 63 7.28 21.03 15.03
N PHE A 64 6.74 22.19 14.64
CA PHE A 64 6.28 22.46 13.27
C PHE A 64 7.41 22.82 12.28
N PHE A 65 8.47 22.01 12.21
CA PHE A 65 9.66 22.28 11.37
C PHE A 65 9.60 21.64 9.96
N GLU A 66 8.71 20.66 9.76
CA GLU A 66 8.59 19.89 8.51
C GLU A 66 8.43 20.79 7.26
N PRO A 67 7.57 21.81 7.23
CA PRO A 67 7.40 22.64 6.03
C PRO A 67 8.69 23.39 5.65
N GLY A 68 9.49 23.79 6.64
CA GLY A 68 10.80 24.42 6.42
C GLY A 68 11.78 23.47 5.73
N MET A 69 11.86 22.23 6.22
CA MET A 69 12.67 21.18 5.57
C MET A 69 12.17 20.87 4.16
N GLN A 70 10.85 20.70 3.97
CA GLN A 70 10.26 20.40 2.67
C GLN A 70 10.52 21.53 1.66
N SER A 71 10.34 22.79 2.06
CA SER A 71 10.59 23.95 1.18
C SER A 71 12.02 24.01 0.63
N SER A 72 12.99 23.49 1.38
CA SER A 72 14.39 23.40 0.95
C SER A 72 14.59 22.43 -0.22
N ILE A 73 13.70 21.44 -0.35
CA ILE A 73 13.73 20.39 -1.37
C ILE A 73 12.80 20.72 -2.55
N LEU A 74 11.74 21.50 -2.35
CA LEU A 74 10.74 21.80 -3.40
C LEU A 74 11.33 22.46 -4.66
N ASN A 75 12.46 23.17 -4.55
CA ASN A 75 13.15 23.75 -5.72
C ASN A 75 13.95 22.72 -6.53
N MET A 76 14.13 21.50 -6.00
CA MET A 76 14.89 20.42 -6.63
C MET A 76 13.91 19.44 -7.29
N GLN A 77 13.40 19.81 -8.47
CA GLN A 77 12.35 19.07 -9.18
C GLN A 77 12.65 17.56 -9.29
N TRP A 78 13.89 17.18 -9.59
CA TRP A 78 14.29 15.77 -9.70
C TRP A 78 14.16 15.00 -8.38
N MET A 79 14.36 15.64 -7.23
CA MET A 79 14.17 15.00 -5.92
C MET A 79 12.69 14.80 -5.61
N VAL A 80 11.87 15.79 -5.94
CA VAL A 80 10.41 15.71 -5.80
C VAL A 80 9.87 14.60 -6.69
N ASP A 81 10.29 14.54 -7.95
CA ASP A 81 9.88 13.51 -8.90
C ASP A 81 10.35 12.11 -8.45
N ALA A 82 11.58 12.00 -7.94
CA ALA A 82 12.09 10.74 -7.39
C ALA A 82 11.30 10.31 -6.15
N ALA A 83 11.02 11.23 -5.22
CA ALA A 83 10.24 10.95 -4.02
C ALA A 83 8.81 10.50 -4.37
N ASN A 84 8.14 11.19 -5.29
CA ASN A 84 6.81 10.82 -5.79
C ASN A 84 6.84 9.44 -6.48
N THR A 85 7.87 9.18 -7.28
CA THR A 85 8.05 7.89 -7.96
C THR A 85 8.22 6.77 -6.95
N VAL A 86 9.08 6.95 -5.94
CA VAL A 86 9.30 5.97 -4.87
C VAL A 86 8.03 5.77 -4.06
N TYR A 87 7.34 6.85 -3.69
CA TYR A 87 6.09 6.81 -2.93
C TYR A 87 5.03 5.96 -3.65
N LEU A 88 4.76 6.25 -4.91
CA LEU A 88 3.75 5.52 -5.69
C LEU A 88 4.17 4.07 -5.97
N ASN A 89 5.43 3.83 -6.33
CA ASN A 89 5.85 2.48 -6.74
C ASN A 89 6.15 1.55 -5.58
N SER A 90 6.58 2.05 -4.42
CA SER A 90 6.90 1.20 -3.27
C SER A 90 5.66 0.49 -2.74
N GLN A 91 4.56 1.23 -2.59
CA GLN A 91 3.32 0.71 -2.04
C GLN A 91 2.65 -0.30 -2.98
N PHE A 92 2.61 -0.03 -4.28
CA PHE A 92 1.88 -0.88 -5.22
C PHE A 92 2.82 -1.85 -5.93
N THR A 93 3.71 -1.33 -6.77
CA THR A 93 4.56 -2.15 -7.65
C THR A 93 5.50 -3.05 -6.87
N VAL A 94 6.26 -2.50 -5.92
CA VAL A 94 7.27 -3.25 -5.17
C VAL A 94 6.61 -4.23 -4.21
N ALA A 95 5.63 -3.78 -3.41
CA ALA A 95 4.95 -4.66 -2.46
C ALA A 95 4.21 -5.82 -3.16
N LEU A 96 3.47 -5.54 -4.24
CA LEU A 96 2.75 -6.58 -4.99
C LEU A 96 3.73 -7.56 -5.65
N SER A 97 4.79 -7.06 -6.29
CA SER A 97 5.80 -7.91 -6.92
C SER A 97 6.50 -8.80 -5.88
N PHE A 98 6.80 -8.24 -4.71
CA PHE A 98 7.40 -8.98 -3.61
C PHE A 98 6.46 -10.07 -3.08
N LEU A 99 5.17 -9.78 -2.92
CA LEU A 99 4.16 -10.77 -2.54
C LEU A 99 4.03 -11.90 -3.55
N ILE A 100 4.00 -11.58 -4.86
CA ILE A 100 3.95 -12.58 -5.93
C ILE A 100 5.20 -13.46 -5.87
N TRP A 101 6.37 -12.85 -5.73
CA TRP A 101 7.63 -13.58 -5.60
C TRP A 101 7.64 -14.49 -4.38
N MET A 102 7.18 -13.99 -3.22
CA MET A 102 7.06 -14.79 -2.02
C MET A 102 6.08 -15.95 -2.19
N TYR A 103 4.94 -15.70 -2.83
CA TYR A 103 3.95 -16.75 -3.08
C TYR A 103 4.54 -17.89 -3.91
N LEU A 104 5.26 -17.57 -4.99
CA LEU A 104 5.81 -18.55 -5.93
C LEU A 104 7.07 -19.25 -5.41
N PHE A 105 7.97 -18.52 -4.74
CA PHE A 105 9.32 -19.01 -4.43
C PHE A 105 9.61 -19.16 -2.93
N ARG A 106 8.80 -18.55 -2.05
CA ARG A 106 9.01 -18.54 -0.58
C ARG A 106 7.68 -18.69 0.19
N ASN A 107 6.88 -19.68 -0.22
CA ASN A 107 5.52 -19.86 0.29
C ASN A 107 5.45 -20.02 1.82
N ASP A 108 6.49 -20.57 2.45
CA ASP A 108 6.57 -20.74 3.91
C ASP A 108 6.43 -19.42 4.68
N HIS A 109 6.91 -18.31 4.11
CA HIS A 109 6.85 -16.98 4.74
C HIS A 109 5.71 -16.11 4.17
N TYR A 110 5.10 -16.53 3.06
CA TYR A 110 4.07 -15.75 2.36
C TYR A 110 2.88 -15.40 3.26
N TYR A 111 2.39 -16.37 4.04
CA TYR A 111 1.21 -16.18 4.89
C TYR A 111 1.44 -15.17 6.01
N PHE A 112 2.66 -15.11 6.56
CA PHE A 112 3.04 -14.12 7.58
C PHE A 112 3.00 -12.70 6.99
N PHE A 113 3.67 -12.49 5.85
CA PHE A 113 3.70 -11.18 5.21
C PHE A 113 2.34 -10.75 4.69
N ARG A 114 1.55 -11.66 4.11
CA ARG A 114 0.18 -11.39 3.67
C ARG A 114 -0.71 -10.91 4.83
N ASN A 115 -0.61 -11.57 5.99
CA ASN A 115 -1.38 -11.16 7.17
C ASN A 115 -0.96 -9.79 7.68
N MET A 116 0.34 -9.47 7.64
CA MET A 116 0.84 -8.15 8.04
C MET A 116 0.29 -7.01 7.17
N LEU A 117 -0.07 -7.29 5.91
CA LEU A 117 -0.66 -6.29 5.01
C LEU A 117 -2.17 -6.13 5.17
N PHE A 118 -2.85 -7.07 5.82
CA PHE A 118 -4.29 -7.02 6.06
C PHE A 118 -4.66 -6.41 7.43
N VAL A 119 -3.68 -6.23 8.30
CA VAL A 119 -3.82 -5.58 9.62
C VAL A 119 -3.37 -4.13 9.52
#